data_AF-A0A388JRV9-F1
#
_entry.id   AF-A0A388JRV9-F1
#
_cell.length_a   1.000
_cell.length_b   1.000
_cell.length_c   1.000
_cell.angle_alpha   90.00
_cell.angle_beta   90.00
_cell.angle_gamma   90.00
#
_symmetry.space_group_name_H-M   'P 1'
#
loop_
_entity.id
_entity.type
_entity.pdbx_description
1 polymer ?
#
loop_
_entity_poly.entity_id
_entity_poly.type
_entity_poly.pdbx_seq_one_letter_code
_entity_poly.pdbx_strand_id
1 'polypeptide(L)'
;MPGRYAKKLACAILKDQFGGLVESVCRSLILKGVLSFAELGRETGLRPDELRNCLLVLVQHNCVQAFRNEADGTKTPTMYMALVDRILQRLRFPKFLLHIKEALGEEAAESIIEGLMEHGRLSVEQLVQRSAEKSNRAEVVVGGSLKSAFAALVREHYLERVPRPEPVLPPRKAEAPKRMRGQVDGS
;
A
#
# COMPACT_ATOMS: atom_id res chain seq x y z
N MET A 1 2.01 16.06 11.57
CA MET A 1 3.05 16.19 10.53
C MET A 1 4.37 15.66 11.06
N PRO A 2 5.06 14.74 10.35
CA PRO A 2 6.31 14.17 10.83
C PRO A 2 7.40 15.25 10.94
N GLY A 3 8.19 15.19 12.02
CA GLY A 3 9.24 16.17 12.32
C GLY A 3 10.35 16.20 11.27
N ARG A 4 11.13 17.28 11.23
CA ARG A 4 12.20 17.51 10.23
C ARG A 4 13.19 16.33 10.13
N TYR A 5 13.59 15.76 11.26
CA TYR A 5 14.52 14.62 11.31
C TYR A 5 13.89 13.34 10.79
N ALA A 6 12.61 13.10 11.10
CA ALA A 6 11.85 11.95 10.59
C ALA A 6 11.77 11.97 9.06
N LYS A 7 11.51 13.15 8.46
CA LYS A 7 11.51 13.33 7.00
C LYS A 7 12.88 13.02 6.38
N LYS A 8 13.97 13.52 6.98
CA LYS A 8 15.34 13.26 6.50
C LYS A 8 15.70 11.79 6.59
N LEU A 9 15.35 11.13 7.69
CA LEU A 9 15.60 9.71 7.90
C LEU A 9 14.81 8.85 6.90
N ALA A 10 13.55 9.18 6.65
CA ALA A 10 12.74 8.49 5.64
C ALA A 10 13.38 8.55 4.25
N CYS A 11 13.87 9.73 3.85
CA CYS A 11 14.63 9.89 2.61
C CYS A 11 15.91 9.03 2.61
N ALA A 12 16.70 9.03 3.68
CA ALA A 12 17.90 8.19 3.77
C ALA A 12 17.60 6.69 3.60
N ILE A 13 16.55 6.19 4.26
CA ILE A 13 16.10 4.79 4.15
C ILE A 13 15.74 4.45 2.70
N LEU A 14 14.96 5.29 2.02
CA LEU A 14 14.56 5.03 0.64
C LEU A 14 15.74 5.09 -0.33
N LYS A 15 16.69 6.00 -0.11
CA LYS A 15 17.90 6.10 -0.94
C LYS A 15 18.73 4.82 -0.84
N ASP A 16 18.89 4.31 0.37
CA ASP A 16 19.65 3.09 0.66
C ASP A 16 18.98 1.86 0.05
N GLN A 17 17.66 1.73 0.18
CA GLN A 17 16.93 0.53 -0.25
C GLN A 17 16.53 0.51 -1.73
N PHE A 18 16.24 1.67 -2.32
CA PHE A 18 15.65 1.76 -3.67
C PHE A 18 16.40 2.70 -4.62
N GLY A 19 17.44 3.39 -4.13
CA GLY A 19 18.25 4.31 -4.92
C GLY A 19 17.72 5.74 -5.00
N GLY A 20 18.53 6.60 -5.61
CA GLY A 20 18.30 8.06 -5.61
C GLY A 20 17.09 8.54 -6.40
N LEU A 21 16.71 7.86 -7.48
CA LEU A 21 15.55 8.26 -8.29
C LEU A 21 14.24 8.09 -7.50
N VAL A 22 14.07 6.92 -6.89
CA VAL A 22 12.90 6.59 -6.05
C VAL A 22 12.81 7.53 -4.86
N GLU A 23 13.95 7.78 -4.22
CA GLU A 23 14.02 8.72 -3.10
C GLU A 23 13.66 10.15 -3.50
N SER A 24 14.12 10.64 -4.67
CA SER A 24 13.81 11.98 -5.16
C SER A 24 12.30 12.21 -5.36
N VAL A 25 11.61 11.22 -5.95
CA VAL A 25 10.15 11.23 -6.11
C VAL A 25 9.46 11.28 -4.75
N CYS A 26 9.86 10.41 -3.81
CA CYS A 26 9.24 10.39 -2.49
C CYS A 26 9.56 11.66 -1.67
N ARG A 27 10.78 12.20 -1.77
CA ARG A 27 11.16 13.46 -1.14
C ARG A 27 10.24 14.60 -1.56
N SER A 28 9.91 14.68 -2.85
CA SER A 28 8.98 15.69 -3.38
C SER A 28 7.62 15.62 -2.69
N LEU A 29 7.08 14.39 -2.51
CA LEU A 29 5.85 14.15 -1.76
C LEU A 29 5.97 14.48 -0.26
N ILE A 30 7.11 14.16 0.37
CA ILE A 30 7.35 14.43 1.80
C ILE A 30 7.44 15.94 2.11
N LEU A 31 8.01 16.71 1.18
CA LEU A 31 8.22 18.14 1.35
C LEU A 31 7.00 18.95 0.93
N LYS A 32 6.38 18.64 -0.22
CA LYS A 32 5.28 19.42 -0.80
C LYS A 32 3.89 18.87 -0.47
N GLY A 33 3.80 17.64 0.03
CA GLY A 33 2.55 16.98 0.36
C GLY A 33 1.99 16.17 -0.80
N VAL A 34 0.68 16.26 -1.00
CA VAL A 34 -0.02 15.50 -2.03
C VAL A 34 0.26 16.11 -3.41
N LEU A 35 0.66 15.27 -4.37
CA LEU A 35 0.96 15.69 -5.74
C LEU A 35 0.35 14.71 -6.76
N SER A 36 -0.02 15.23 -7.92
CA SER A 36 -0.39 14.45 -9.10
C SER A 36 0.86 13.93 -9.86
N PHE A 37 0.65 13.01 -10.80
CA PHE A 37 1.73 12.51 -11.67
C PHE A 37 2.41 13.64 -12.46
N ALA A 38 1.64 14.59 -12.99
CA ALA A 38 2.16 15.71 -13.78
C ALA A 38 3.00 16.67 -12.92
N GLU A 39 2.55 16.94 -11.68
CA GLU A 39 3.32 17.75 -10.73
C GLU A 39 4.63 17.05 -10.36
N LEU A 40 4.60 15.76 -10.03
CA LEU A 40 5.81 15.00 -9.76
C LEU A 40 6.81 15.01 -10.92
N GLY A 41 6.33 14.91 -12.17
CA GLY A 41 7.18 15.02 -13.35
C GLY A 41 7.88 16.38 -13.45
N ARG A 42 7.15 17.47 -13.22
CA ARG A 42 7.72 18.83 -13.21
C ARG A 42 8.70 19.05 -12.06
N GLU A 43 8.40 18.52 -10.88
CA GLU A 43 9.23 18.69 -9.68
C GLU A 43 10.55 17.90 -9.73
N THR A 44 10.49 16.70 -10.30
CA THR A 44 11.65 15.79 -10.32
C THR A 44 12.45 15.86 -11.61
N GLY A 45 11.85 16.38 -12.70
CA GLY A 45 12.47 16.42 -14.03
C GLY A 45 12.63 15.04 -14.67
N LEU A 46 12.03 13.99 -14.11
CA LEU A 46 12.16 12.63 -14.60
C LEU A 46 11.33 12.38 -15.86
N ARG A 47 11.81 11.46 -16.71
CA ARG A 47 11.00 10.98 -17.83
C ARG A 47 9.75 10.26 -17.31
N PRO A 48 8.62 10.30 -18.05
CA PRO A 48 7.39 9.64 -17.61
C PRO A 48 7.55 8.15 -17.26
N ASP A 49 8.37 7.41 -18.00
CA ASP A 49 8.62 5.99 -17.72
C ASP A 49 9.41 5.77 -16.41
N GLU A 50 10.41 6.61 -16.15
CA GLU A 50 11.19 6.55 -14.91
C GLU A 50 10.32 6.90 -13.70
N LEU A 51 9.49 7.92 -13.83
CA LEU A 51 8.56 8.32 -12.78
C LEU A 51 7.52 7.22 -12.50
N ARG A 52 6.99 6.57 -13.55
CA ARG A 52 6.10 5.41 -13.41
C ARG A 52 6.77 4.28 -12.63
N ASN A 53 8.00 3.92 -12.99
CA ASN A 53 8.75 2.88 -12.31
C ASN A 53 9.03 3.23 -10.84
N CYS A 54 9.40 4.49 -10.56
CA CYS A 54 9.61 4.94 -9.19
C CYS A 54 8.34 4.87 -8.35
N LEU A 55 7.20 5.34 -8.89
CA LEU A 55 5.92 5.28 -8.21
C LEU A 55 5.44 3.83 -8.02
N LEU A 56 5.71 2.95 -8.98
CA LEU A 56 5.41 1.52 -8.86
C LEU A 56 6.13 0.93 -7.65
N VAL A 57 7.44 1.14 -7.52
CA VAL A 57 8.23 0.68 -6.36
C VAL A 57 7.68 1.26 -5.05
N LEU A 58 7.42 2.57 -5.01
CA LEU A 58 6.93 3.21 -3.79
C LEU A 58 5.55 2.72 -3.35
N VAL A 59 4.63 2.49 -4.29
CA VAL A 59 3.30 1.95 -3.99
C VAL A 59 3.39 0.48 -3.60
N GLN A 60 4.23 -0.30 -4.29
CA GLN A 60 4.47 -1.71 -4.02
C GLN A 60 4.94 -1.94 -2.57
N HIS A 61 5.84 -1.09 -2.08
CA HIS A 61 6.36 -1.16 -0.70
C HIS A 61 5.60 -0.29 0.31
N ASN A 62 4.36 0.12 0.00
CA ASN A 62 3.52 0.94 0.90
C ASN A 62 4.19 2.23 1.41
N CYS A 63 5.13 2.79 0.64
CA CYS A 63 5.78 4.06 0.94
C CYS A 63 4.97 5.25 0.39
N VAL A 64 4.17 5.02 -0.66
CA VAL A 64 3.27 6.00 -1.25
C VAL A 64 1.88 5.39 -1.43
N GLN A 65 0.86 6.19 -1.16
CA GLN A 65 -0.54 5.87 -1.44
C GLN A 65 -1.01 6.67 -2.65
N ALA A 66 -1.58 5.97 -3.63
CA ALA A 66 -2.30 6.58 -4.73
C ALA A 66 -3.80 6.57 -4.42
N PHE A 67 -4.49 7.67 -4.73
CA PHE A 67 -5.93 7.80 -4.53
C PHE A 67 -6.51 8.77 -5.56
N ARG A 68 -7.82 8.71 -5.78
CA ARG A 68 -8.57 9.70 -6.55
C ARG A 68 -9.61 10.33 -5.64
N ASN A 69 -9.87 11.61 -5.86
CA ASN A 69 -10.90 12.31 -5.11
C ASN A 69 -12.14 12.36 -6.00
N GLU A 70 -13.09 11.42 -5.80
CA GLU A 70 -14.35 11.44 -6.54
C GLU A 70 -15.32 12.43 -5.90
N ALA A 71 -14.99 13.72 -6.01
CA ALA A 71 -15.97 14.78 -5.82
C ALA A 71 -16.66 15.04 -7.16
N ASP A 72 -17.98 14.81 -7.22
CA ASP A 72 -18.89 15.26 -8.27
C ASP A 72 -18.66 14.75 -9.71
N GLY A 73 -18.35 13.47 -9.89
CA GLY A 73 -18.44 12.82 -11.21
C GLY A 73 -17.45 13.34 -12.27
N THR A 74 -16.52 14.21 -11.88
CA THR A 74 -15.42 14.68 -12.72
C THR A 74 -14.25 13.70 -12.64
N LYS A 75 -13.62 13.40 -13.78
CA LYS A 75 -12.39 12.58 -13.82
C LYS A 75 -11.24 13.37 -13.18
N THR A 76 -11.13 13.28 -11.85
CA THR A 76 -10.01 13.87 -11.12
C THR A 76 -8.72 13.08 -11.36
N PRO A 77 -7.56 13.75 -11.48
CA PRO A 77 -6.29 13.05 -11.64
C PRO A 77 -5.96 12.25 -10.38
N THR A 78 -5.30 11.11 -10.56
CA THR A 78 -4.75 10.34 -9.44
C THR A 78 -3.72 11.18 -8.69
N MET A 79 -3.91 11.25 -7.38
CA MET A 79 -3.05 11.94 -6.43
C MET A 79 -2.21 10.93 -5.66
N TYR A 80 -1.01 11.36 -5.25
CA TYR A 80 -0.05 10.54 -4.53
C TYR A 80 0.32 11.22 -3.22
N MET A 81 0.44 10.43 -2.15
CA MET A 81 0.82 10.88 -0.82
C MET A 81 1.89 9.96 -0.23
N ALA A 82 2.96 10.55 0.33
CA ALA A 82 3.98 9.79 1.04
C ALA A 82 3.50 9.35 2.43
N LEU A 83 3.73 8.08 2.76
CA LEU A 83 3.42 7.47 4.05
C LEU A 83 4.69 7.39 4.90
N VAL A 84 5.12 8.52 5.44
CA VAL A 84 6.39 8.64 6.19
C VAL A 84 6.48 7.64 7.35
N ASP A 85 5.39 7.44 8.08
CA ASP A 85 5.39 6.50 9.21
C ASP A 85 5.65 5.06 8.75
N ARG A 86 5.15 4.67 7.58
CA ARG A 86 5.40 3.34 6.99
C ARG A 86 6.83 3.18 6.54
N ILE A 87 7.43 4.23 5.97
CA ILE A 87 8.85 4.23 5.59
C ILE A 87 9.72 4.06 6.85
N LEU A 88 9.42 4.78 7.93
CA LEU A 88 10.19 4.67 9.18
C LEU A 88 10.01 3.32 9.88
N GLN A 89 8.84 2.68 9.74
CA GLN A 89 8.59 1.33 10.27
C GLN A 89 9.52 0.27 9.66
N ARG A 90 10.12 0.52 8.50
CA ARG A 90 11.10 -0.39 7.88
C ARG A 90 12.29 -0.71 8.78
N LEU A 91 12.71 0.24 9.62
CA LEU A 91 13.79 0.01 10.60
C LEU A 91 13.41 -1.01 11.69
N ARG A 92 12.11 -1.29 11.86
CA ARG A 92 11.60 -2.25 12.84
C ARG A 92 11.37 -3.65 12.27
N PHE A 93 11.61 -3.86 10.97
CA PHE A 93 11.40 -5.15 10.32
C PHE A 93 12.10 -6.32 11.04
N PRO A 94 13.37 -6.21 11.48
CA PRO A 94 14.01 -7.30 12.22
C PRO A 94 13.27 -7.64 13.52
N LYS A 95 12.73 -6.63 14.22
CA LYS A 95 11.97 -6.83 15.45
C LYS A 95 10.62 -7.50 15.18
N PHE A 96 9.95 -7.16 14.07
CA PHE A 96 8.70 -7.80 13.68
C PHE A 96 8.91 -9.29 13.36
N LEU A 97 9.99 -9.63 12.66
CA LEU A 97 10.34 -11.04 12.39
C LEU A 97 10.60 -11.82 13.68
N LEU A 98 11.39 -11.25 14.59
CA LEU A 98 11.65 -11.88 15.89
C LEU A 98 10.35 -12.12 16.68
N HIS A 99 9.46 -11.13 16.72
CA HIS A 99 8.17 -11.26 17.39
C HIS A 99 7.30 -12.38 16.80
N ILE A 100 7.23 -12.48 15.47
CA ILE A 100 6.46 -13.55 14.79
C ILE A 100 7.02 -14.92 15.12
N LYS A 101 8.35 -15.04 15.12
CA LYS A 101 9.04 -16.27 15.50
C LYS A 101 8.72 -16.70 16.94
N GLU A 102 8.74 -15.77 17.88
CA GLU A 102 8.43 -16.03 19.28
C GLU A 102 6.94 -16.34 19.52
N ALA A 103 6.04 -15.66 18.80
CA ALA A 103 4.59 -15.77 19.03
C ALA A 103 3.96 -17.01 18.38
N LEU A 104 4.39 -17.37 17.16
CA LEU A 104 3.80 -18.47 16.40
C LEU A 104 4.69 -19.72 16.36
N GLY A 105 6.01 -19.58 16.49
CA GLY A 105 6.95 -20.70 16.44
C GLY A 105 7.02 -21.42 15.09
N GLU A 106 6.26 -20.97 14.08
CA GLU A 106 6.19 -21.56 12.76
C GLU A 106 7.15 -20.86 11.78
N GLU A 107 8.14 -21.58 11.26
CA GLU A 107 9.07 -21.07 10.22
C GLU A 107 8.32 -20.59 8.96
N ALA A 108 7.19 -21.23 8.63
CA ALA A 108 6.35 -20.82 7.52
C ALA A 108 5.75 -19.42 7.73
N ALA A 109 5.37 -19.06 8.96
CA ALA A 109 4.84 -17.75 9.28
C ALA A 109 5.92 -16.66 9.19
N GLU A 110 7.12 -16.94 9.69
CA GLU A 110 8.29 -16.06 9.55
C GLU A 110 8.63 -15.80 8.08
N SER A 111 8.70 -16.87 7.27
CA SER A 111 8.99 -16.79 5.83
C SER A 111 7.95 -15.96 5.06
N ILE A 112 6.67 -16.09 5.38
CA ILE A 112 5.60 -15.27 4.78
C ILE A 112 5.83 -13.78 5.08
N ILE A 113 6.09 -13.46 6.35
CA ILE A 113 6.27 -12.07 6.79
C ILE A 113 7.55 -11.48 6.21
N GLU A 114 8.64 -12.23 6.17
CA GLU A 114 9.89 -11.85 5.52
C GLU A 114 9.65 -11.54 4.04
N GLY A 115 9.00 -12.43 3.30
CA GLY A 115 8.69 -12.20 1.88
C GLY A 115 7.85 -10.96 1.63
N LEU A 116 6.89 -10.64 2.51
CA LEU A 116 6.11 -9.40 2.43
C LEU A 116 6.93 -8.15 2.76
N MET A 117 7.88 -8.24 3.68
CA MET A 117 8.79 -7.13 4.00
C MET A 117 9.79 -6.86 2.88
N GLU A 118 10.31 -7.91 2.25
CA GLU A 118 11.26 -7.86 1.14
C GLU A 118 10.62 -7.34 -0.14
N HIS A 119 9.41 -7.79 -0.47
CA HIS A 119 8.77 -7.51 -1.76
C HIS A 119 7.54 -6.61 -1.70
N GLY A 120 7.07 -6.24 -0.50
CA GLY A 120 5.87 -5.45 -0.32
C GLY A 120 4.59 -6.26 -0.54
N ARG A 121 3.69 -5.76 -1.38
CA ARG A 121 2.38 -6.37 -1.64
C ARG A 121 2.50 -7.65 -2.48
N LEU A 122 2.08 -8.78 -1.95
CA LEU A 122 2.08 -10.05 -2.68
C LEU A 122 0.70 -10.69 -2.73
N SER A 123 0.40 -11.39 -3.82
CA SER A 123 -0.70 -12.35 -3.85
C SER A 123 -0.33 -13.62 -3.07
N VAL A 124 -1.34 -14.40 -2.66
CA VAL A 124 -1.10 -15.70 -2.00
C VAL A 124 -0.33 -16.65 -2.91
N GLU A 125 -0.64 -16.66 -4.22
CA GLU A 125 0.09 -17.46 -5.22
C GLU A 125 1.57 -17.09 -5.27
N GLN A 126 1.86 -15.79 -5.27
CA GLN A 126 3.23 -15.25 -5.27
C GLN A 126 4.01 -15.59 -3.99
N LEU A 127 3.33 -15.71 -2.85
CA LEU A 127 3.94 -16.17 -1.59
C LEU A 127 4.26 -17.66 -1.64
N VAL A 128 3.33 -18.48 -2.15
CA VAL A 128 3.52 -19.93 -2.30
C VAL A 128 4.71 -20.23 -3.21
N GLN A 129 4.76 -19.59 -4.37
CA GLN A 129 5.85 -19.77 -5.33
C GLN A 129 7.22 -19.44 -4.72
N ARG A 130 7.34 -18.28 -4.05
CA ARG A 130 8.60 -17.86 -3.40
C ARG A 130 9.02 -18.80 -2.27
N SER A 131 8.05 -19.29 -1.49
CA SER A 131 8.35 -20.23 -0.42
C SER A 131 8.82 -21.58 -0.95
N ALA A 132 8.32 -22.03 -2.09
CA ALA A 132 8.80 -23.25 -2.75
C ALA A 132 10.24 -23.09 -3.25
N GLU A 133 10.55 -21.96 -3.89
CA GLU A 133 11.88 -21.62 -4.38
C GLU A 133 12.93 -21.55 -3.24
N LYS A 134 12.58 -20.98 -2.07
CA LYS A 134 13.48 -20.90 -0.90
C LYS A 134 13.72 -22.26 -0.21
N SER A 135 12.75 -23.18 -0.23
CA SER A 135 12.78 -24.38 0.63
C SER A 135 13.28 -25.65 -0.06
N ASN A 136 13.49 -25.64 -1.39
CA ASN A 136 13.93 -26.80 -2.20
C ASN A 136 13.11 -28.10 -1.94
N ARG A 137 11.89 -27.95 -1.42
CA ARG A 137 10.94 -29.01 -1.02
C ARG A 137 9.78 -29.06 -2.01
N ALA A 138 9.10 -30.20 -2.08
CA ALA A 138 7.93 -30.36 -2.95
C ALA A 138 6.85 -29.31 -2.66
N GLU A 139 6.40 -28.60 -3.70
CA GLU A 139 5.42 -27.49 -3.62
C GLU A 139 4.15 -27.85 -2.83
N VAL A 140 3.70 -29.10 -2.93
CA VAL A 140 2.46 -29.59 -2.29
C VAL A 140 2.58 -29.61 -0.76
N VAL A 141 3.73 -30.02 -0.22
CA VAL A 141 3.95 -30.11 1.24
C VAL A 141 4.17 -28.71 1.82
N VAL A 142 4.91 -27.87 1.10
CA VAL A 142 5.12 -26.46 1.48
C VAL A 142 3.79 -25.70 1.45
N GLY A 143 2.96 -25.91 0.43
CA GLY A 143 1.67 -25.24 0.28
C GLY A 143 0.66 -25.56 1.38
N GLY A 144 0.66 -26.77 1.92
CA GLY A 144 -0.20 -27.15 3.06
C GLY A 144 0.12 -26.38 4.33
N SER A 145 1.41 -26.38 4.72
CA SER A 145 1.93 -25.67 5.89
C SER A 145 1.82 -24.14 5.73
N LEU A 146 2.06 -23.63 4.52
CA LEU A 146 1.98 -22.18 4.25
C LEU A 146 0.53 -21.66 4.37
N LYS A 147 -0.46 -22.45 3.96
CA LYS A 147 -1.87 -22.07 4.08
C LYS A 147 -2.34 -22.00 5.53
N SER A 148 -1.93 -22.95 6.38
CA SER A 148 -2.24 -22.91 7.81
C SER A 148 -1.55 -21.73 8.49
N ALA A 149 -0.27 -21.49 8.20
CA ALA A 149 0.48 -20.35 8.73
C ALA A 149 -0.15 -19.01 8.29
N PHE A 150 -0.50 -18.88 7.01
CA PHE A 150 -1.20 -17.71 6.49
C PHE A 150 -2.54 -17.48 7.21
N ALA A 151 -3.33 -18.54 7.41
CA ALA A 151 -4.60 -18.44 8.13
C ALA A 151 -4.41 -18.02 9.59
N ALA A 152 -3.36 -18.50 10.26
CA ALA A 152 -3.00 -18.07 11.61
C ALA A 152 -2.61 -16.58 11.64
N LEU A 153 -1.73 -16.14 10.73
CA LEU A 153 -1.32 -14.74 10.61
C LEU A 153 -2.48 -13.77 10.36
N VAL A 154 -3.48 -14.17 9.57
CA VAL A 154 -4.71 -13.38 9.35
C VAL A 154 -5.59 -13.37 10.59
N ARG A 155 -5.75 -14.52 11.28
CA ARG A 155 -6.57 -14.64 12.48
C ARG A 155 -6.04 -13.78 13.64
N GLU A 156 -4.72 -13.75 13.79
CA GLU A 156 -4.02 -12.94 14.80
C GLU A 156 -3.78 -11.48 14.34
N HIS A 157 -4.35 -11.07 13.21
CA HIS A 157 -4.27 -9.69 12.69
C HIS A 157 -2.85 -9.18 12.36
N TYR A 158 -1.88 -10.08 12.15
CA TYR A 158 -0.57 -9.69 11.63
C TYR A 158 -0.62 -9.35 10.15
N LEU A 159 -1.58 -9.91 9.41
CA LEU A 159 -1.79 -9.67 7.99
C LEU A 159 -3.17 -9.07 7.72
N GLU A 160 -3.19 -8.10 6.82
CA GLU A 160 -4.41 -7.53 6.27
C GLU A 160 -4.36 -7.49 4.74
N ARG A 161 -5.55 -7.52 4.12
CA ARG A 161 -5.65 -7.31 2.68
C ARG A 161 -5.31 -5.86 2.37
N VAL A 162 -4.60 -5.66 1.26
CA VAL A 162 -4.34 -4.31 0.74
C VAL A 162 -5.66 -3.57 0.54
N PRO A 163 -5.83 -2.37 1.12
CA PRO A 163 -7.02 -1.57 0.92
C PRO A 163 -7.25 -1.32 -0.57
N ARG A 164 -8.51 -1.41 -1.02
CA ARG A 164 -8.82 -1.04 -2.41
C ARG A 164 -8.50 0.45 -2.60
N PRO A 165 -7.88 0.84 -3.73
CA PRO A 165 -7.61 2.25 -4.02
C PRO A 165 -8.87 3.13 -4.05
N GLU A 166 -10.04 2.51 -4.27
CA GLU A 166 -11.33 3.15 -4.37
C GLU A 166 -12.25 2.67 -3.23
N PRO A 167 -12.99 3.58 -2.57
CA PRO A 167 -14.12 3.18 -1.74
C PRO A 167 -15.20 2.59 -2.63
N VAL A 168 -15.67 1.38 -2.33
CA VAL A 168 -16.90 0.84 -2.94
C VAL A 168 -18.06 1.61 -2.34
N LEU A 169 -18.50 2.68 -3.02
CA LEU A 169 -19.71 3.38 -2.62
C LEU A 169 -20.91 2.46 -2.92
N PRO A 170 -21.79 2.18 -1.93
CA PRO A 170 -23.05 1.51 -2.23
C PRO A 170 -23.84 2.36 -3.25
N PRO A 171 -24.61 1.75 -4.16
CA PRO A 171 -25.38 2.50 -5.14
C PRO A 171 -26.27 3.52 -4.42
N ARG A 172 -26.15 4.79 -4.85
CA ARG A 172 -26.94 5.91 -4.31
C ARG A 172 -28.41 5.50 -4.41
N LYS A 173 -29.10 5.32 -3.28
CA LYS A 173 -30.54 5.11 -3.27
C LYS A 173 -31.15 6.29 -4.04
N ALA A 174 -31.78 6.00 -5.18
CA ALA A 174 -32.50 7.01 -5.94
C ALA A 174 -33.58 7.57 -5.01
N GLU A 175 -33.46 8.84 -4.63
CA GLU A 175 -34.53 9.52 -3.91
C GLU A 175 -35.74 9.58 -4.84
N ALA A 176 -36.83 8.94 -4.43
CA ALA A 176 -38.08 8.95 -5.18
C ALA A 176 -38.56 10.39 -5.34
N PRO A 177 -39.09 10.78 -6.51
CA PRO A 177 -39.52 12.15 -6.76
C PRO A 177 -40.62 12.54 -5.78
N LYS A 178 -40.42 13.67 -5.07
CA LYS A 178 -41.43 14.30 -4.21
C LYS A 178 -42.70 14.55 -5.05
N ARG A 179 -43.79 13.86 -4.69
CA ARG A 179 -45.12 14.15 -5.25
C ARG A 179 -45.50 15.59 -4.89
N MET A 180 -45.62 16.42 -5.92
CA MET A 180 -46.13 17.79 -5.82
C MET A 180 -47.63 17.69 -5.50
N ARG A 181 -48.02 18.08 -4.28
CA ARG A 181 -49.41 18.07 -3.83
C ARG A 181 -50.07 19.34 -4.39
N GLY A 182 -51.03 19.16 -5.29
CA GLY A 182 -51.69 20.22 -6.04
C GLY A 182 -52.42 21.24 -5.16
N GLN A 183 -52.49 22.45 -5.70
CA GLN A 183 -53.20 23.62 -5.20
C GLN A 183 -54.65 23.31 -4.81
N VAL A 184 -55.05 23.92 -3.71
CA VAL A 184 -56.44 24.07 -3.28
C VAL A 184 -56.98 25.30 -4.00
N ASP A 185 -57.96 25.14 -4.87
CA ASP A 185 -58.83 26.24 -5.31
C ASP A 185 -60.27 25.86 -4.95
N GLY A 186 -60.86 26.69 -4.09
CA GLY A 186 -62.27 26.66 -3.78
C GLY A 186 -63.06 27.53 -4.75
N SER A 187 -64.25 27.06 -5.12
CA SER A 187 -65.46 27.83 -5.38
C SER A 187 -66.64 26.85 -5.43
#